data_AF-A0A2M9ZGM7-F1
#
_entry.id   AF-A0A2M9ZGM7-F1
#
_cell.length_a   1.000
_cell.length_b   1.000
_cell.length_c   1.000
_cell.angle_alpha   90.00
_cell.angle_beta   90.00
_cell.angle_gamma   90.00
#
_symmetry.space_group_name_H-M   'P 1'
#
loop_
_entity.id
_entity.type
_entity.pdbx_description
1 polymer ?
#
loop_
_entity_poly.entity_id
_entity_poly.type
_entity_poly.pdbx_seq_one_letter_code
_entity_poly.pdbx_strand_id
1 'polypeptide(L)'
;MARPSERIHRILLSMILIFLSFTSEIFAEGKTFIYYIEWKEVKGSRGYVVEVRKNEPPQDMILEKKVLENEIEFRLDAGTYEYRIAALNRFGKPSSYTQWTLFKVEQDRPKAVALAEKQEAAPKSKSSFVWIPGTGFYSKDEKWKAYGVWFWLGTLAYLGNSEREAGNRLASKPLNDPANLGLLAIQIPTPLTFYLWQARAGDKQEYDQHQNNQAIIGGLALLSVIGSLWWENKLPAGDAIYVRMKPDTSGLIQATSNLGVSQSRWEIQYTRSF
;
A
#
# COMPACT_ATOMS: atom_id res chain seq x y z
N MET A 1 0.50 -38.84 33.66
CA MET A 1 -0.87 -38.30 33.45
C MET A 1 -0.73 -36.80 33.16
N ALA A 2 -0.76 -36.38 31.89
CA ALA A 2 -0.51 -34.99 31.51
C ALA A 2 -1.70 -34.08 31.84
N ARG A 3 -1.44 -32.87 32.36
CA ARG A 3 -2.46 -31.87 32.74
C ARG A 3 -3.31 -31.48 31.52
N PRO A 4 -4.62 -31.22 31.69
CA PRO A 4 -5.53 -30.96 30.55
C PRO A 4 -5.13 -29.77 29.68
N SER A 5 -4.46 -28.75 30.23
CA SER A 5 -3.95 -27.60 29.45
C SER A 5 -2.83 -27.99 28.46
N GLU A 6 -1.94 -28.90 28.84
CA GLU A 6 -0.84 -29.39 27.98
C GLU A 6 -1.35 -30.15 26.76
N ARG A 7 -2.49 -30.85 26.90
CA ARG A 7 -3.11 -31.59 25.78
C ARG A 7 -3.64 -30.65 24.71
N ILE A 8 -4.25 -29.54 25.11
CA ILE A 8 -4.82 -28.55 24.19
C ILE A 8 -3.72 -27.87 23.37
N HIS A 9 -2.60 -27.52 24.01
CA HIS A 9 -1.46 -26.89 23.32
C HIS A 9 -0.79 -27.85 22.33
N ARG A 10 -0.67 -29.13 22.69
CA ARG A 10 -0.16 -30.16 21.78
C ARG A 10 -1.07 -30.37 20.58
N ILE A 11 -2.39 -30.41 20.78
CA ILE A 11 -3.36 -30.55 19.69
C ILE A 11 -3.31 -29.32 18.76
N LEU A 12 -3.27 -28.11 19.30
CA LEU A 12 -3.15 -26.87 18.52
C LEU A 12 -1.85 -26.81 17.71
N LEU A 13 -0.71 -27.16 18.33
CA LEU A 13 0.59 -27.22 17.65
C LEU A 13 0.58 -28.26 16.52
N SER A 14 -0.01 -29.44 16.76
CA SER A 14 -0.15 -30.48 15.74
C SER A 14 -1.05 -30.02 14.58
N MET A 15 -2.14 -29.31 14.84
CA MET A 15 -3.01 -28.76 13.77
C MET A 15 -2.29 -27.69 12.94
N ILE A 16 -1.48 -26.83 13.56
CA ILE A 16 -0.67 -25.81 12.86
C ILE A 16 0.39 -26.47 11.98
N LEU A 17 1.07 -27.51 12.47
CA LEU A 17 2.08 -28.24 11.72
C LEU A 17 1.48 -29.03 10.54
N ILE A 18 0.28 -29.58 10.70
CA ILE A 18 -0.46 -30.22 9.60
C ILE A 18 -0.85 -29.18 8.55
N PHE A 19 -1.34 -28.00 8.96
CA PHE A 19 -1.70 -26.91 8.03
C PHE A 19 -0.49 -26.37 7.24
N LEU A 20 0.69 -26.29 7.87
CA LEU A 20 1.95 -25.90 7.22
C LEU A 20 2.51 -26.99 6.27
N SER A 21 2.09 -28.24 6.42
CA SER A 21 2.56 -29.35 5.57
C SER A 21 1.78 -29.48 4.25
N PHE A 22 0.65 -28.79 4.09
CA PHE A 22 -0.19 -28.82 2.88
C PHE A 22 0.12 -27.72 1.86
N THR A 23 1.12 -26.86 2.10
CA THR A 23 1.40 -25.70 1.22
C THR A 23 2.46 -25.95 0.13
N SER A 24 2.89 -27.19 -0.10
CA SER A 24 4.00 -27.49 -1.00
C SER A 24 3.66 -28.46 -2.13
N GLU A 25 2.60 -28.21 -2.88
CA GLU A 25 2.41 -28.80 -4.22
C GLU A 25 1.72 -27.80 -5.17
N ILE A 26 2.46 -26.80 -5.66
CA ILE A 26 2.12 -26.15 -6.92
C ILE A 26 2.93 -26.88 -7.99
N PHE A 27 2.27 -27.81 -8.67
CA PHE A 27 2.77 -28.40 -9.90
C PHE A 27 3.05 -27.28 -10.90
N ALA A 28 4.31 -27.12 -11.29
CA ALA A 28 4.68 -26.32 -12.44
C ALA A 28 4.22 -27.06 -13.70
N GLU A 29 3.03 -26.71 -14.20
CA GLU A 29 2.56 -27.15 -15.50
C GLU A 29 3.51 -26.61 -16.57
N GLY A 30 4.29 -27.50 -17.20
CA GLY A 30 5.20 -27.15 -18.29
C GLY A 30 4.37 -26.61 -19.47
N LYS A 31 4.53 -25.32 -19.77
CA LYS A 31 3.84 -24.67 -20.89
C LYS A 31 4.57 -25.01 -22.18
N THR A 32 3.89 -25.71 -23.08
CA THR A 32 4.36 -26.03 -24.44
C THR A 32 3.99 -24.90 -25.40
N PHE A 33 4.93 -24.47 -26.24
CA PHE A 33 4.76 -23.41 -27.23
C PHE A 33 4.88 -23.95 -28.65
N ILE A 34 4.09 -23.43 -29.59
CA ILE A 34 4.17 -23.77 -31.01
C ILE A 34 5.25 -22.93 -31.66
N TYR A 35 6.21 -23.58 -32.32
CA TYR A 35 7.32 -22.93 -33.03
C TYR A 35 7.27 -23.26 -34.51
N TYR A 36 7.65 -22.29 -35.33
CA TYR A 36 7.67 -22.38 -36.79
C TYR A 36 9.07 -22.05 -37.31
N ILE A 37 9.64 -22.96 -38.10
CA ILE A 37 10.94 -22.76 -38.75
C ILE A 37 10.72 -22.86 -40.26
N GLU A 38 11.21 -21.85 -40.99
CA GLU A 38 11.26 -21.81 -42.45
C GLU A 38 12.71 -21.70 -42.91
N TRP A 39 13.04 -22.37 -44.01
CA TRP A 39 14.36 -22.27 -44.64
C TRP A 39 14.27 -22.11 -46.15
N LYS A 40 15.40 -21.71 -46.74
CA LYS A 40 15.52 -21.55 -48.18
C LYS A 40 15.48 -22.91 -48.89
N GLU A 41 14.63 -23.02 -49.91
CA GLU A 41 14.48 -24.23 -50.71
C GLU A 41 15.79 -24.61 -51.43
N VAL A 42 16.11 -25.91 -51.40
CA VAL A 42 17.20 -26.53 -52.17
C VAL A 42 16.60 -27.18 -53.42
N LYS A 43 16.89 -26.58 -54.59
CA LYS A 43 16.40 -27.07 -55.89
C LYS A 43 16.77 -28.53 -56.12
N GLY A 44 15.78 -29.36 -56.44
CA GLY A 44 15.96 -30.79 -56.70
C GLY A 44 15.93 -31.69 -55.45
N SER A 45 15.64 -31.13 -54.27
CA SER A 45 15.34 -31.92 -53.07
C SER A 45 13.92 -32.51 -53.15
N ARG A 46 13.71 -33.69 -52.54
CA ARG A 46 12.37 -34.31 -52.40
C ARG A 46 11.74 -34.06 -51.02
N GLY A 47 12.42 -33.30 -50.18
CA GLY A 47 12.07 -33.04 -48.79
C GLY A 47 13.31 -32.78 -47.93
N TYR A 48 13.11 -32.67 -46.63
CA TYR A 48 14.11 -32.30 -45.65
C TYR A 48 14.00 -33.16 -44.39
N VAL A 49 15.10 -33.31 -43.67
CA VAL A 49 15.11 -33.82 -42.28
C VAL A 49 15.47 -32.67 -41.37
N VAL A 50 14.64 -32.42 -40.37
CA VAL A 50 14.87 -31.43 -39.33
C VAL A 50 15.14 -32.15 -38.02
N GLU A 51 16.24 -31.78 -37.38
CA GLU A 51 16.63 -32.30 -36.08
C GLU A 51 16.72 -31.18 -35.07
N VAL A 52 16.17 -31.39 -33.87
CA VAL A 52 16.19 -30.44 -32.76
C VAL A 52 16.67 -31.12 -31.49
N ARG A 53 17.61 -30.50 -30.79
CA ARG A 53 18.18 -31.01 -29.52
C ARG A 53 18.23 -29.93 -28.44
N LYS A 54 18.28 -30.37 -27.18
CA LYS A 54 18.59 -29.45 -26.06
C LYS A 54 20.05 -29.03 -26.12
N ASN A 55 20.31 -27.76 -25.80
CA ASN A 55 21.67 -27.25 -25.64
C ASN A 55 22.30 -27.68 -24.29
N GLU A 56 21.48 -28.11 -23.32
CA GLU A 56 21.93 -28.55 -22.00
C GLU A 56 22.44 -30.00 -22.02
N PRO A 57 23.49 -30.36 -21.26
CA PRO A 57 23.91 -31.75 -21.10
C PRO A 57 22.94 -32.52 -20.17
N PRO A 58 22.51 -33.74 -20.50
CA PRO A 58 22.80 -34.50 -21.71
C PRO A 58 22.10 -33.93 -22.95
N GLN A 59 22.81 -33.90 -24.09
CA GLN A 59 22.31 -33.39 -25.37
C GLN A 59 21.25 -34.33 -25.96
N ASP A 60 20.07 -34.33 -25.36
CA ASP A 60 18.97 -35.19 -25.76
C ASP A 60 18.32 -34.67 -27.04
N MET A 61 18.11 -35.58 -27.99
CA MET A 61 17.41 -35.32 -29.23
C MET A 61 15.91 -35.26 -28.95
N ILE A 62 15.29 -34.13 -29.23
CA ILE A 62 13.88 -33.87 -28.92
C ILE A 62 13.00 -34.21 -30.11
N LEU A 63 13.48 -33.90 -31.31
CA LEU A 63 12.72 -34.06 -32.54
C LEU A 63 13.62 -34.48 -33.68
N GLU A 64 13.21 -35.53 -34.39
CA GLU A 64 13.67 -35.86 -35.73
C GLU A 64 12.45 -36.01 -36.63
N LYS A 65 12.29 -35.14 -37.62
CA LYS A 65 11.12 -35.20 -38.52
C LYS A 65 11.51 -35.01 -39.97
N LYS A 66 10.94 -35.84 -40.84
CA LYS A 66 11.03 -35.69 -42.29
C LYS A 66 9.83 -34.88 -42.79
N VAL A 67 10.09 -33.82 -43.54
CA VAL A 67 9.08 -32.92 -44.11
C VAL A 67 9.29 -32.79 -45.61
N LEU A 68 8.21 -32.59 -46.37
CA LEU A 68 8.28 -32.41 -47.82
C LEU A 68 8.49 -30.95 -48.21
N GLU A 69 7.98 -30.05 -47.37
CA GLU A 69 7.99 -28.60 -47.56
C GLU A 69 9.20 -27.99 -46.84
N ASN A 70 9.54 -26.75 -47.20
CA ASN A 70 10.65 -26.00 -46.61
C ASN A 70 10.27 -25.29 -45.29
N GLU A 71 9.27 -25.82 -44.61
CA GLU A 71 8.74 -25.32 -43.35
C GLU A 71 8.37 -26.47 -42.39
N ILE A 72 8.39 -26.20 -41.08
CA ILE A 72 7.92 -27.14 -40.06
C ILE A 72 7.34 -26.38 -38.86
N GLU A 73 6.19 -26.86 -38.40
CA GLU A 73 5.58 -26.49 -37.13
C GLU A 73 5.73 -27.62 -36.11
N PHE A 74 6.18 -27.30 -34.90
CA PHE A 74 6.32 -28.26 -33.80
C PHE A 74 6.22 -27.58 -32.43
N ARG A 75 5.92 -28.36 -31.39
CA ARG A 75 5.76 -27.85 -30.01
C ARG A 75 7.02 -28.06 -29.19
N LEU A 76 7.49 -27.02 -28.51
CA LEU A 76 8.64 -27.05 -27.61
C LEU A 76 8.33 -26.33 -26.30
N ASP A 77 8.90 -26.82 -25.20
CA ASP A 77 8.88 -26.11 -23.92
C ASP A 77 9.82 -24.91 -23.95
N ALA A 78 9.63 -23.95 -23.03
CA ALA A 78 10.57 -22.84 -22.87
C ALA A 78 11.98 -23.37 -22.55
N GLY A 79 12.99 -22.92 -23.30
CA GLY A 79 14.34 -23.46 -23.19
C GLY A 79 15.26 -23.01 -24.32
N THR A 80 16.53 -23.43 -24.22
CA THR A 80 17.53 -23.17 -25.26
C THR A 80 17.78 -24.44 -26.06
N TYR A 81 17.62 -24.34 -27.37
CA TYR A 81 17.68 -25.48 -28.28
C TYR A 81 18.62 -25.19 -29.44
N GLU A 82 19.02 -26.26 -30.11
CA GLU A 82 19.74 -26.19 -31.37
C GLU A 82 18.98 -26.98 -32.42
N TYR A 83 18.94 -26.47 -33.64
CA TYR A 83 18.40 -27.20 -34.78
C TYR A 83 19.41 -27.32 -35.92
N ARG A 84 19.24 -28.37 -36.73
CA ARG A 84 19.93 -28.52 -38.02
C ARG A 84 19.00 -29.15 -39.04
N ILE A 85 19.31 -28.91 -40.31
CA ILE A 85 18.48 -29.33 -41.44
C ILE A 85 19.36 -30.06 -42.46
N ALA A 86 18.84 -31.12 -43.08
CA ALA A 86 19.47 -31.75 -44.23
C ALA A 86 18.46 -31.95 -45.36
N ALA A 87 18.87 -31.65 -46.60
CA ALA A 87 18.05 -31.94 -47.77
C ALA A 87 18.05 -33.45 -48.07
N LEU A 88 16.90 -33.99 -48.47
CA LEU A 88 16.75 -35.38 -48.87
C LEU A 88 17.01 -35.53 -50.36
N ASN A 89 17.87 -36.49 -50.71
CA ASN A 89 18.12 -36.86 -52.10
C ASN A 89 16.96 -37.67 -52.71
N ARG A 90 17.08 -38.04 -54.00
CA ARG A 90 16.05 -38.82 -54.71
C ARG A 90 15.70 -40.17 -54.07
N PHE A 91 16.54 -40.67 -53.18
CA PHE A 91 16.40 -41.94 -52.45
C PHE A 91 15.98 -41.73 -50.98
N GLY A 92 15.66 -40.51 -50.56
CA GLY A 92 15.23 -40.21 -49.19
C GLY A 92 16.37 -40.27 -48.16
N LYS A 93 17.63 -40.18 -48.59
CA LYS A 93 18.81 -40.11 -47.71
C LYS A 93 19.23 -38.64 -47.49
N PRO A 94 19.62 -38.23 -46.27
CA PRO A 94 20.18 -36.91 -46.00
C PRO A 94 21.45 -36.69 -46.84
N SER A 95 21.58 -35.54 -47.50
CA SER A 95 22.77 -35.20 -48.28
C SER A 95 23.86 -34.59 -47.39
N SER A 96 23.64 -33.38 -46.91
CA SER A 96 24.53 -32.63 -46.02
C SER A 96 23.70 -31.88 -45.00
N TYR A 97 24.14 -31.94 -43.75
CA TYR A 97 23.52 -31.23 -42.63
C TYR A 97 24.06 -29.81 -42.53
N THR A 98 23.19 -28.86 -42.18
CA THR A 98 23.61 -27.52 -41.74
C THR A 98 24.38 -27.59 -40.42
N GLN A 99 25.11 -26.52 -40.11
CA GLN A 99 25.62 -26.32 -38.75
C GLN A 99 24.47 -26.18 -37.75
N TRP A 100 24.71 -26.62 -36.52
CA TRP A 100 23.76 -26.44 -35.42
C TRP A 100 23.53 -24.95 -35.18
N THR A 101 22.28 -24.53 -35.26
CA THR A 101 21.87 -23.13 -35.05
C THR A 101 21.15 -23.01 -33.72
N LEU A 102 21.67 -22.17 -32.84
CA LEU A 102 21.10 -21.90 -31.52
C LEU A 102 19.84 -21.04 -31.64
N PHE A 103 18.77 -21.44 -30.96
CA PHE A 103 17.59 -20.60 -30.77
C PHE A 103 17.06 -20.73 -29.35
N LYS A 104 16.47 -19.65 -28.85
CA LYS A 104 15.90 -19.57 -27.51
C LYS A 104 14.39 -19.47 -27.61
N VAL A 105 13.69 -20.44 -27.05
CA VAL A 105 12.24 -20.39 -26.88
C VAL A 105 11.97 -19.62 -25.61
N GLU A 106 11.82 -18.30 -25.76
CA GLU A 106 11.39 -17.44 -24.67
C GLU A 106 9.87 -17.52 -24.53
N GLN A 107 9.39 -17.42 -23.29
CA GLN A 107 7.97 -17.18 -23.04
C GLN A 107 7.59 -15.90 -23.78
N ASP A 108 6.83 -16.02 -24.86
CA ASP A 108 6.25 -14.86 -25.53
C ASP A 108 5.40 -14.16 -24.46
N ARG A 109 5.93 -13.06 -23.91
CA ARG A 109 5.17 -12.25 -22.96
C ARG A 109 4.01 -11.75 -23.80
N PRO A 110 2.76 -12.13 -23.49
CA PRO A 110 1.65 -11.80 -24.36
C PRO A 110 1.71 -10.29 -24.63
N LYS A 111 1.56 -9.88 -25.90
CA LYS A 111 1.56 -8.45 -26.26
C LYS A 111 0.58 -7.62 -25.41
N ALA A 112 -0.38 -8.25 -24.74
CA ALA A 112 -1.21 -7.66 -23.70
C ALA A 112 -0.43 -7.14 -22.48
N VAL A 113 0.65 -7.81 -22.05
CA VAL A 113 1.55 -7.33 -20.98
C VAL A 113 2.46 -6.22 -21.49
N ALA A 114 2.97 -6.29 -22.73
CA ALA A 114 3.74 -5.19 -23.32
C ALA A 114 2.85 -3.95 -23.62
N LEU A 115 1.58 -4.16 -23.98
CA LEU A 115 0.57 -3.10 -24.06
C LEU A 115 0.19 -2.58 -22.68
N ALA A 116 0.13 -3.42 -21.65
CA ALA A 116 -0.05 -2.99 -20.26
C ALA A 116 1.17 -2.20 -19.75
N GLU A 117 2.39 -2.57 -20.14
CA GLU A 117 3.65 -1.88 -19.81
C GLU A 117 3.78 -0.56 -20.59
N LYS A 118 3.31 -0.51 -21.85
CA LYS A 118 3.19 0.73 -22.63
C LYS A 118 2.04 1.62 -22.16
N GLN A 119 0.99 1.04 -21.57
CA GLN A 119 -0.07 1.76 -20.83
C GLN A 119 0.41 2.17 -19.42
N GLU A 120 1.45 1.54 -18.87
CA GLU A 120 2.19 1.96 -17.67
C GLU A 120 3.20 3.07 -17.95
N ALA A 121 3.78 3.08 -19.15
CA ALA A 121 4.69 4.13 -19.64
C ALA A 121 3.96 5.32 -20.27
N ALA A 122 2.73 5.14 -20.76
CA ALA A 122 1.81 6.26 -20.93
C ALA A 122 1.56 6.84 -19.52
N PRO A 123 1.52 8.17 -19.33
CA PRO A 123 1.12 8.73 -18.04
C PRO A 123 -0.31 8.24 -17.80
N LYS A 124 -0.44 7.15 -17.02
CA LYS A 124 -1.70 6.63 -16.54
C LYS A 124 -2.44 7.84 -16.01
N SER A 125 -3.59 8.13 -16.64
CA SER A 125 -4.60 9.06 -16.15
C SER A 125 -4.49 9.10 -14.64
N LYS A 126 -4.13 10.27 -14.09
CA LYS A 126 -3.87 10.51 -12.67
C LYS A 126 -5.05 9.94 -11.87
N SER A 127 -5.00 8.65 -11.51
CA SER A 127 -5.78 8.16 -10.40
C SER A 127 -5.21 8.99 -9.26
N SER A 128 -6.00 9.89 -8.70
CA SER A 128 -5.58 10.57 -7.48
C SER A 128 -5.51 9.47 -6.43
N PHE A 129 -4.39 8.79 -6.37
CA PHE A 129 -4.07 7.90 -5.28
C PHE A 129 -3.93 8.84 -4.08
N VAL A 130 -5.03 8.99 -3.35
CA VAL A 130 -5.07 9.74 -2.11
C VAL A 130 -4.33 8.86 -1.11
N TRP A 131 -3.09 9.21 -0.82
CA TRP A 131 -2.30 8.53 0.20
C TRP A 131 -2.99 8.73 1.55
N ILE A 132 -3.12 7.64 2.30
CA ILE A 132 -3.70 7.64 3.63
C ILE A 132 -2.62 7.18 4.61
N PRO A 133 -2.48 7.81 5.79
CA PRO A 133 -1.54 7.37 6.83
C PRO A 133 -1.62 5.87 7.09
N GLY A 134 -0.45 5.21 7.17
CA GLY A 134 -0.37 3.78 7.39
C GLY A 134 -0.45 2.92 6.11
N THR A 135 -0.94 3.47 4.98
CA THR A 135 -1.10 2.68 3.75
C THR A 135 0.22 2.28 3.09
N GLY A 136 1.28 3.09 3.24
CA GLY A 136 2.58 2.76 2.66
C GLY A 136 3.25 1.56 3.34
N PHE A 137 2.97 1.30 4.62
CA PHE A 137 3.48 0.11 5.30
C PHE A 137 2.86 -1.20 4.79
N TYR A 138 1.60 -1.19 4.35
CA TYR A 138 1.01 -2.39 3.71
C TYR A 138 1.71 -2.74 2.39
N SER A 139 2.14 -1.73 1.63
CA SER A 139 2.89 -1.95 0.38
C SER A 139 4.29 -2.55 0.59
N LYS A 140 4.86 -2.35 1.80
CA LYS A 140 6.17 -2.88 2.20
C LYS A 140 6.08 -4.19 2.99
N ASP A 141 4.89 -4.80 3.09
CA ASP A 141 4.57 -5.96 3.95
C ASP A 141 4.86 -5.76 5.46
N GLU A 142 4.99 -4.51 5.91
CA GLU A 142 5.24 -4.15 7.31
C GLU A 142 3.93 -3.94 8.08
N LYS A 143 3.03 -4.93 8.05
CA LYS A 143 1.64 -4.81 8.54
C LYS A 143 1.53 -4.34 9.99
N TRP A 144 2.48 -4.73 10.85
CA TRP A 144 2.48 -4.32 12.25
C TRP A 144 2.63 -2.80 12.43
N LYS A 145 3.45 -2.14 11.60
CA LYS A 145 3.64 -0.68 11.64
C LYS A 145 2.36 0.02 11.20
N ALA A 146 1.71 -0.51 10.16
CA ALA A 146 0.44 -0.01 9.69
C ALA A 146 -0.62 -0.05 10.80
N TYR A 147 -0.76 -1.19 11.48
CA TYR A 147 -1.66 -1.32 12.62
C TYR A 147 -1.29 -0.37 13.76
N GLY A 148 0.00 -0.16 14.03
CA GLY A 148 0.46 0.82 15.01
C GLY A 148 -0.02 2.23 14.71
N VAL A 149 0.12 2.69 13.46
CA VAL A 149 -0.36 4.02 13.03
C VAL A 149 -1.88 4.13 13.18
N TRP A 150 -2.63 3.15 12.70
CA TRP A 150 -4.09 3.16 12.78
C TRP A 150 -4.61 3.07 14.21
N PHE A 151 -3.99 2.24 15.05
CA PHE A 151 -4.32 2.14 16.46
C PHE A 151 -4.06 3.45 17.20
N TRP A 152 -2.94 4.11 16.91
CA TRP A 152 -2.60 5.41 17.49
C TRP A 152 -3.59 6.50 17.08
N LEU A 153 -3.91 6.61 15.78
CA LEU A 153 -4.91 7.57 15.30
C LEU A 153 -6.31 7.27 15.86
N GLY A 154 -6.68 6.01 15.98
CA GLY A 154 -7.92 5.59 16.64
C GLY A 154 -7.98 6.00 18.12
N THR A 155 -6.87 5.87 18.83
CA THR A 155 -6.75 6.31 20.23
C THR A 155 -6.93 7.82 20.37
N LEU A 156 -6.28 8.62 19.50
CA LEU A 156 -6.44 10.07 19.48
C LEU A 156 -7.89 10.47 19.15
N ALA A 157 -8.53 9.79 18.19
CA ALA A 157 -9.93 10.04 17.84
C ALA A 157 -10.87 9.74 19.02
N TYR A 158 -10.64 8.64 19.74
CA TYR A 158 -11.41 8.30 20.93
C TYR A 158 -11.26 9.36 22.03
N LEU A 159 -10.03 9.77 22.34
CA LEU A 159 -9.75 10.82 23.34
C LEU A 159 -10.36 12.16 22.93
N GLY A 160 -10.25 12.54 21.65
CA GLY A 160 -10.87 13.76 21.14
C GLY A 160 -12.40 13.73 21.28
N ASN A 161 -13.03 12.58 21.02
CA ASN A 161 -14.47 12.44 21.19
C ASN A 161 -14.89 12.49 22.66
N SER A 162 -14.13 11.88 23.59
CA SER A 162 -14.45 11.94 25.02
C SER A 162 -14.36 13.37 25.56
N GLU A 163 -13.34 14.15 25.15
CA GLU A 163 -13.21 15.56 25.54
C GLU A 163 -14.36 16.40 24.97
N ARG A 164 -14.77 16.14 23.73
CA ARG A 164 -15.92 16.80 23.11
C ARG A 164 -17.21 16.50 23.85
N GLU A 165 -17.44 15.25 24.25
CA GLU A 165 -18.62 14.87 25.03
C GLU A 165 -18.64 15.53 26.41
N ALA A 166 -17.49 15.59 27.10
CA ALA A 166 -17.37 16.28 28.38
C ALA A 166 -17.72 17.78 28.23
N GLY A 167 -17.15 18.47 27.23
CA GLY A 167 -17.50 19.86 26.93
C GLY A 167 -18.97 20.07 26.60
N ASN A 168 -19.58 19.18 25.81
CA ASN A 168 -21.00 19.25 25.47
C ASN A 168 -21.92 19.07 26.69
N ARG A 169 -21.53 18.24 27.67
CA ARG A 169 -22.28 18.08 28.93
C ARG A 169 -22.28 19.37 29.74
N LEU A 170 -21.18 20.10 29.77
CA LEU A 170 -21.11 21.40 30.45
C LEU A 170 -21.94 22.46 29.71
N ALA A 171 -21.82 22.52 28.38
CA ALA A 171 -22.56 23.49 27.55
C ALA A 171 -24.08 23.28 27.58
N SER A 172 -24.54 22.04 27.75
CA SER A 172 -25.97 21.70 27.76
C SER A 172 -26.67 21.93 29.12
N LYS A 173 -25.93 22.28 30.19
CA LYS A 173 -26.54 22.58 31.49
C LYS A 173 -27.41 23.85 31.38
N PRO A 174 -28.70 23.81 31.77
CA PRO A 174 -29.58 24.98 31.71
C PRO A 174 -29.08 26.19 32.51
N LEU A 175 -28.35 25.94 33.60
CA LEU A 175 -27.76 26.97 34.47
C LEU A 175 -26.51 27.64 33.86
N ASN A 176 -25.98 27.13 32.75
CA ASN A 176 -24.87 27.76 32.03
C ASN A 176 -25.34 28.76 30.96
N ASP A 177 -26.64 28.80 30.68
CA ASP A 177 -27.27 29.81 29.83
C ASP A 177 -27.41 31.15 30.60
N PRO A 178 -26.84 32.26 30.09
CA PRO A 178 -26.96 33.56 30.73
C PRO A 178 -28.40 34.05 30.85
N ALA A 179 -29.26 33.72 29.88
CA ALA A 179 -30.65 34.15 29.88
C ALA A 179 -31.44 33.44 30.99
N ASN A 180 -31.23 32.13 31.16
CA ASN A 180 -31.88 31.36 32.23
C ASN A 180 -31.44 31.86 33.61
N LEU A 181 -30.14 32.13 33.80
CA LEU A 181 -29.65 32.72 35.04
C LEU A 181 -30.20 34.13 35.28
N GLY A 182 -30.31 34.96 34.23
CA GLY A 182 -30.87 36.30 34.32
C GLY A 182 -32.33 36.29 34.76
N LEU A 183 -33.13 35.37 34.22
CA LEU A 183 -34.54 35.19 34.62
C LEU A 183 -34.67 34.67 36.06
N LEU A 184 -33.84 33.68 36.44
CA LEU A 184 -33.82 33.15 37.81
C LEU A 184 -33.37 34.20 38.83
N ALA A 185 -32.41 35.05 38.48
CA ALA A 185 -31.88 36.10 39.34
C ALA A 185 -32.92 37.14 39.77
N ILE A 186 -34.02 37.29 39.02
CA ILE A 186 -35.14 38.19 39.37
C ILE A 186 -35.97 37.60 40.54
N GLN A 187 -35.99 36.28 40.68
CA GLN A 187 -36.87 35.58 41.63
C GLN A 187 -36.15 35.05 42.89
N ILE A 188 -34.81 35.02 42.89
CA ILE A 188 -34.00 34.44 43.98
C ILE A 188 -33.17 35.50 44.72
N PRO A 189 -32.84 35.29 46.00
CA PRO A 189 -32.02 36.23 46.77
C PRO A 189 -30.63 36.48 46.16
N THR A 190 -30.11 37.71 46.33
CA THR A 190 -28.81 38.15 45.77
C THR A 190 -27.63 37.21 46.07
N PRO A 191 -27.47 36.65 47.29
CA PRO A 191 -26.37 35.72 47.57
C PRO A 191 -26.46 34.43 46.74
N LEU A 192 -27.68 33.92 46.51
CA LEU A 192 -27.92 32.73 45.70
C LEU A 192 -27.61 33.02 44.22
N THR A 193 -27.98 34.20 43.74
CA THR A 193 -27.62 34.68 42.39
C THR A 193 -26.11 34.71 42.20
N PHE A 194 -25.37 35.28 43.16
CA PHE A 194 -23.90 35.34 43.09
C PHE A 194 -23.27 33.94 43.08
N TYR A 195 -23.77 33.02 43.91
CA TYR A 195 -23.34 31.63 43.91
C TYR A 195 -23.53 30.95 42.55
N LEU A 196 -24.69 31.12 41.91
CA LEU A 196 -24.97 30.53 40.59
C LEU A 196 -24.06 31.11 39.50
N TRP A 197 -23.80 32.41 39.52
CA TRP A 197 -22.84 33.04 38.61
C TRP A 197 -21.41 32.53 38.81
N GLN A 198 -21.00 32.33 40.06
CA GLN A 198 -19.70 31.74 40.39
C GLN A 198 -19.59 30.28 39.92
N ALA A 199 -20.63 29.48 40.13
CA ALA A 199 -20.69 28.09 39.66
C ALA A 199 -20.57 28.02 38.13
N ARG A 200 -21.29 28.89 37.42
CA ARG A 200 -21.19 29.01 35.96
C ARG A 200 -19.79 29.43 35.50
N ALA A 201 -19.14 30.35 36.21
CA ALA A 201 -17.77 30.75 35.88
C ALA A 201 -16.81 29.56 35.98
N GLY A 202 -16.98 28.70 36.98
CA GLY A 202 -16.24 27.44 37.12
C GLY A 202 -16.52 26.46 35.98
N ASP A 203 -17.79 26.22 35.67
CA ASP A 203 -18.20 25.37 34.54
C ASP A 203 -17.65 25.88 33.19
N LYS A 204 -17.61 27.20 33.00
CA LYS A 204 -17.03 27.83 31.80
C LYS A 204 -15.52 27.57 31.72
N GLN A 205 -14.80 27.69 32.83
CA GLN A 205 -13.37 27.42 32.88
C GLN A 205 -13.07 25.95 32.53
N GLU A 206 -13.86 25.00 33.04
CA GLU A 206 -13.73 23.58 32.72
C GLU A 206 -14.05 23.31 31.23
N TYR A 207 -15.08 23.96 30.70
CA TYR A 207 -15.38 23.91 29.26
C TYR A 207 -14.22 24.40 28.40
N ASP A 208 -13.61 25.54 28.75
CA ASP A 208 -12.47 26.10 28.03
C ASP A 208 -11.26 25.15 28.08
N GLN A 209 -11.07 24.44 29.19
CA GLN A 209 -10.05 23.39 29.31
C GLN A 209 -10.31 22.22 28.34
N HIS A 210 -11.55 21.72 28.24
CA HIS A 210 -11.90 20.68 27.28
C HIS A 210 -11.72 21.12 25.82
N GLN A 211 -12.00 22.39 25.51
CA GLN A 211 -11.76 22.95 24.17
C GLN A 211 -10.25 23.01 23.86
N ASN A 212 -9.43 23.42 24.84
CA ASN A 212 -7.99 23.42 24.68
C ASN A 212 -7.42 22.00 24.50
N ASN A 213 -7.91 21.03 25.28
CA ASN A 213 -7.52 19.62 25.13
C ASN A 213 -7.87 19.10 23.73
N GLN A 214 -9.05 19.40 23.20
CA GLN A 214 -9.43 19.03 21.83
C GLN A 214 -8.48 19.65 20.78
N ALA A 215 -8.09 20.92 20.96
CA ALA A 215 -7.12 21.57 20.08
C ALA A 215 -5.75 20.88 20.12
N ILE A 216 -5.28 20.51 21.31
CA ILE A 216 -4.01 19.78 21.51
C ILE A 216 -4.09 18.39 20.84
N ILE A 217 -5.16 17.64 21.06
CA ILE A 217 -5.37 16.32 20.45
C ILE A 217 -5.42 16.43 18.91
N GLY A 218 -6.11 17.44 18.39
CA GLY A 218 -6.16 17.73 16.96
C GLY A 218 -4.77 18.06 16.37
N GLY A 219 -3.99 18.89 17.08
CA GLY A 219 -2.61 19.19 16.72
C GLY A 219 -1.71 17.95 16.71
N LEU A 220 -1.83 17.09 17.74
CA LEU A 220 -1.11 15.81 17.82
C LEU A 220 -1.49 14.86 16.68
N ALA A 221 -2.77 14.82 16.28
CA ALA A 221 -3.22 14.01 15.16
C ALA A 221 -2.57 14.47 13.84
N LEU A 222 -2.53 15.78 13.58
CA LEU A 222 -1.86 16.35 12.40
C LEU A 222 -0.35 16.03 12.40
N LEU A 223 0.32 16.20 13.54
CA LEU A 223 1.73 15.84 13.68
C LEU A 223 1.98 14.34 13.46
N SER A 224 1.05 13.49 13.91
CA SER A 224 1.13 12.04 13.72
C SER A 224 1.03 11.64 12.24
N VAL A 225 0.17 12.33 11.48
CA VAL A 225 0.06 12.15 10.01
C VAL A 225 1.36 12.56 9.32
N ILE A 226 1.92 13.72 9.68
CA ILE A 226 3.20 14.20 9.14
C ILE A 226 4.34 13.24 9.49
N GLY A 227 4.38 12.76 10.74
CA GLY A 227 5.36 11.76 11.18
C GLY A 227 5.25 10.45 10.42
N SER A 228 4.02 9.99 10.13
CA SER A 228 3.79 8.81 9.29
C SER A 228 4.31 9.00 7.86
N LEU A 229 4.11 10.19 7.26
CA LEU A 229 4.64 10.52 5.94
C LEU A 229 6.17 10.48 5.89
N TRP A 230 6.79 11.07 6.91
CA TRP A 230 8.25 11.08 7.07
C TRP A 230 8.79 9.66 7.20
N TRP A 231 8.20 8.85 8.08
CA TRP A 231 8.62 7.47 8.31
C TRP A 231 8.46 6.60 7.05
N GLU A 232 7.41 6.81 6.27
CA GLU A 232 7.18 6.04 5.05
C GLU A 232 8.10 6.44 3.88
N ASN A 233 8.95 7.48 4.03
CA ASN A 233 9.68 8.16 2.95
C ASN A 233 8.76 8.61 1.81
N LYS A 234 7.55 9.04 2.16
CA LYS A 234 6.52 9.51 1.22
C LYS A 234 6.38 11.04 1.24
N LEU A 235 7.24 11.74 1.97
CA LEU A 235 7.39 13.18 1.81
C LEU A 235 7.81 13.47 0.36
N PRO A 236 7.08 14.34 -0.37
CA PRO A 236 7.47 14.73 -1.72
C PRO A 236 8.88 15.34 -1.71
N ALA A 237 9.73 14.94 -2.66
CA ALA A 237 11.07 15.51 -2.78
C ALA A 237 10.95 17.03 -3.06
N GLY A 238 11.49 17.86 -2.16
CA GLY A 238 11.44 19.32 -2.25
C GLY A 238 10.49 20.01 -1.26
N ASP A 239 9.60 19.28 -0.59
CA ASP A 239 8.67 19.89 0.37
C ASP A 239 9.32 20.07 1.74
N ALA A 240 9.48 21.33 2.16
CA ALA A 240 9.91 21.70 3.50
C ALA A 240 8.70 22.11 4.34
N ILE A 241 8.48 21.40 5.44
CA ILE A 241 7.44 21.72 6.42
C ILE A 241 8.05 22.64 7.48
N TYR A 242 7.64 23.90 7.48
CA TYR A 242 8.05 24.86 8.52
C TYR A 242 6.94 24.98 9.56
N VAL A 243 7.18 24.40 10.72
CA VAL A 243 6.35 24.64 11.90
C VAL A 243 6.90 25.88 12.59
N ARG A 244 6.21 27.02 12.46
CA ARG A 244 6.58 28.25 13.16
C ARG A 244 5.57 28.54 14.24
N MET A 245 6.04 28.58 15.49
CA MET A 245 5.27 29.14 16.59
C MET A 245 5.49 30.64 16.57
N LYS A 246 4.45 31.42 16.24
CA LYS A 246 4.49 32.87 16.49
C LYS A 246 4.15 33.09 17.97
N PRO A 247 5.09 33.54 18.81
CA PRO A 247 4.70 34.10 20.10
C PRO A 247 3.92 35.39 19.85
N ASP A 248 2.83 35.61 20.59
CA ASP A 248 2.07 36.86 20.53
C ASP A 248 3.02 38.02 20.84
N THR A 249 3.36 38.83 19.83
CA THR A 249 3.98 40.13 20.09
C THR A 249 2.87 41.04 20.60
N SER A 250 2.81 41.19 21.91
CA SER A 250 2.03 42.21 22.60
C SER A 250 2.47 43.58 22.12
N GLY A 251 1.80 44.09 21.08
CA GLY A 251 1.92 45.47 20.64
C GLY A 251 1.24 46.38 21.65
N LEU A 252 2.03 47.22 22.30
CA LEU A 252 1.56 48.35 23.12
C LEU A 252 0.51 49.18 22.36
N ILE A 253 -0.69 49.37 22.92
CA ILE A 253 -1.17 50.59 23.58
C ILE A 253 -2.66 50.42 23.96
N GLN A 254 -2.96 50.86 25.19
CA GLN A 254 -4.24 51.17 25.84
C GLN A 254 -5.02 50.05 26.55
N ALA A 255 -5.01 50.22 27.87
CA ALA A 255 -5.67 49.44 28.89
C ALA A 255 -7.20 49.44 28.74
N THR A 256 -7.80 48.25 28.83
CA THR A 256 -8.82 47.94 29.85
C THR A 256 -8.88 46.43 30.03
N SER A 257 -8.97 46.02 31.28
CA SER A 257 -9.02 44.66 31.80
C SER A 257 -9.82 43.67 30.95
N ASN A 258 -9.13 42.73 30.32
CA ASN A 258 -9.63 41.40 30.04
C ASN A 258 -8.44 40.44 30.18
N LEU A 259 -8.40 39.68 31.27
CA LEU A 259 -7.55 38.48 31.38
C LEU A 259 -8.10 37.44 30.41
N GLY A 260 -7.71 37.56 29.14
CA GLY A 260 -7.91 36.54 28.12
C GLY A 260 -6.67 35.67 28.04
N VAL A 261 -6.84 34.37 28.21
CA VAL A 261 -5.82 33.35 28.00
C VAL A 261 -5.22 33.52 26.60
N SER A 262 -3.89 33.68 26.52
CA SER A 262 -3.11 33.73 25.29
C SER A 262 -3.51 32.59 24.36
N GLN A 263 -4.00 32.93 23.18
CA GLN A 263 -4.27 31.96 22.11
C GLN A 263 -3.00 31.83 21.26
N SER A 264 -2.09 30.95 21.67
CA SER A 264 -0.97 30.55 20.83
C SER A 264 -1.50 29.94 19.52
N ARG A 265 -1.54 30.74 18.46
CA ARG A 265 -1.94 30.29 17.13
C ARG A 265 -0.79 29.52 16.49
N TRP A 266 -1.02 28.22 16.29
CA TRP A 266 -0.15 27.38 15.48
C TRP A 266 -0.37 27.71 14.01
N GLU A 267 0.66 28.26 13.35
CA GLU A 267 0.64 28.48 11.90
C GLU A 267 1.47 27.38 11.24
N ILE A 268 0.80 26.49 10.50
CA ILE A 268 1.44 25.44 9.71
C ILE A 268 1.59 25.98 8.29
N GLN A 269 2.81 26.35 7.90
CA GLN A 269 3.08 26.80 6.55
C GLN A 269 3.64 25.64 5.72
N TYR A 270 2.84 25.20 4.74
CA TYR A 270 3.26 24.23 3.74
C TYR A 270 3.79 24.98 2.52
N THR A 271 5.08 24.82 2.24
CA THR A 271 5.71 25.39 1.05
C THR A 271 6.05 24.25 0.10
N ARG A 272 5.46 24.31 -1.09
CA ARG A 272 5.71 23.37 -2.17
C ARG A 272 6.59 24.04 -3.21
N SER A 273 7.82 23.55 -3.40
CA SER A 273 8.62 23.93 -4.57
C SER A 273 8.21 23.05 -5.75
N PHE A 274 7.76 23.67 -6.84
CA PHE A 274 7.53 22.98 -8.11
C PHE A 274 8.81 22.90 -8.93
#